data_AF-A0AAN8L816-F1
#
_entry.id   AF-A0AAN8L816-F1
#
_cell.length_a   1.000
_cell.length_b   1.000
_cell.length_c   1.000
_cell.angle_alpha   90.00
_cell.angle_beta   90.00
_cell.angle_gamma   90.00
#
_symmetry.space_group_name_H-M   'P 1'
#
loop_
_entity.id
_entity.type
_entity.pdbx_description
1 polymer ?
#
loop_
_entity_poly.entity_id
_entity_poly.type
_entity_poly.pdbx_seq_one_letter_code
_entity_poly.pdbx_strand_id
1 'polypeptide(L)'
;MGGMDCSTSTLTVIRDNYGQVFGAFCPTTLRISLSYYGTGHTFLFSFSPQLQVYEWKFSNSFFVKGSPDYLAFGGGGGLFGLWLDDGLIHGRSQRCDTFDNDVLSSSDDFLINDLEVWAIS
;
A
#
# COMPACT_ATOMS: atom_id res chain seq x y z
N MET A 1 13.48 30.12 -4.44
CA MET A 1 12.83 29.71 -5.72
C MET A 1 12.69 28.21 -5.66
N GLY A 2 11.46 27.71 -5.63
CA GLY A 2 11.14 26.31 -5.31
C GLY A 2 11.66 25.35 -6.37
N GLY A 3 12.41 24.35 -5.94
CA GLY A 3 12.63 23.16 -6.76
C GLY A 3 11.28 22.52 -7.02
N MET A 4 11.01 22.18 -8.28
CA MET A 4 9.95 21.22 -8.58
C MET A 4 10.32 19.93 -7.86
N ASP A 5 9.60 19.58 -6.80
CA ASP A 5 9.59 18.21 -6.31
C ASP A 5 9.04 17.36 -7.47
N CYS A 6 9.93 16.73 -8.22
CA CYS A 6 9.56 15.70 -9.16
C CYS A 6 9.06 14.53 -8.31
N SER A 7 7.75 14.47 -8.08
CA SER A 7 7.12 13.39 -7.33
C SER A 7 7.33 12.09 -8.10
N THR A 8 8.24 11.26 -7.61
CA THR A 8 8.48 9.92 -8.17
C THR A 8 7.30 9.02 -7.81
N SER A 9 6.82 8.26 -8.79
CA SER A 9 5.83 7.22 -8.52
C SER A 9 6.54 5.98 -7.99
N THR A 10 5.92 5.25 -7.07
CA THR A 10 6.48 4.04 -6.46
C THR A 10 5.56 2.85 -6.66
N LEU A 11 6.11 1.72 -7.10
CA LEU A 11 5.46 0.41 -7.09
C LEU A 11 6.07 -0.43 -5.96
N THR A 12 5.29 -0.73 -4.93
CA THR A 12 5.65 -1.64 -3.86
C THR A 12 5.13 -3.03 -4.21
N VAL A 13 6.02 -4.02 -4.23
CA VAL A 13 5.71 -5.43 -4.53
C VAL A 13 6.17 -6.28 -3.36
N ILE A 14 5.28 -7.13 -2.86
CA ILE A 14 5.52 -8.01 -1.73
C ILE A 14 5.27 -9.44 -2.18
N ARG A 15 6.13 -10.36 -1.75
CA ARG A 15 5.86 -11.79 -1.73
C ARG A 15 5.77 -12.25 -0.28
N ASP A 16 4.65 -12.88 0.09
CA ASP A 16 4.50 -13.48 1.42
C ASP A 16 5.20 -14.85 1.55
N ASN A 17 5.26 -15.36 2.77
CA ASN A 17 5.84 -16.66 3.11
C ASN A 17 5.10 -17.89 2.53
N TYR A 18 3.94 -17.69 1.90
CA TYR A 18 3.20 -18.71 1.16
C TYR A 18 3.31 -18.53 -0.36
N GLY A 19 4.09 -17.54 -0.82
CA GLY A 19 4.38 -17.28 -2.22
C GLY A 19 3.35 -16.40 -2.94
N GLN A 20 2.36 -15.84 -2.25
CA GLN A 20 1.42 -14.89 -2.87
C GLN A 20 2.10 -13.55 -3.11
N VAL A 21 1.79 -12.94 -4.26
CA VAL A 21 2.35 -11.65 -4.68
C VAL A 21 1.25 -10.60 -4.71
N PHE A 22 1.49 -9.46 -4.07
CA PHE A 22 0.55 -8.35 -3.98
C PHE A 22 1.32 -7.06 -3.68
N GLY A 23 0.61 -5.93 -3.60
CA GLY A 23 1.24 -4.67 -3.25
C GLY A 23 0.41 -3.46 -3.57
N ALA A 24 1.10 -2.34 -3.79
CA ALA A 24 0.50 -1.03 -4.01
C ALA A 24 1.28 -0.20 -5.02
N PHE A 25 0.56 0.55 -5.84
CA PHE A 25 1.12 1.65 -6.61
C PHE A 25 0.75 2.98 -5.94
N CYS A 26 1.72 3.87 -5.79
CA CYS A 26 1.52 5.22 -5.31
C CYS A 26 2.16 6.23 -6.27
N PRO A 27 1.40 7.17 -6.83
CA PRO A 27 1.90 8.20 -7.75
C PRO A 27 2.63 9.34 -7.03
N THR A 28 3.18 9.08 -5.85
CA THR A 28 3.92 10.04 -5.04
C THR A 28 5.00 9.32 -4.24
N THR A 29 6.07 10.02 -3.90
CA THR A 29 7.14 9.48 -3.08
C THR A 29 6.61 9.11 -1.68
N LEU A 30 6.90 7.87 -1.27
CA LEU A 30 6.61 7.38 0.08
C LEU A 30 7.40 8.20 1.12
N ARG A 31 6.71 8.64 2.16
CA ARG A 31 7.28 9.46 3.24
C ARG A 31 6.54 9.28 4.56
N ILE A 32 7.22 9.60 5.65
CA ILE A 32 6.60 9.76 6.96
C ILE A 32 5.73 11.02 6.94
N SER A 33 4.50 10.91 7.44
CA SER A 33 3.53 12.02 7.45
C SER A 33 2.51 11.90 8.58
N LEU A 34 2.22 13.02 9.24
CA LEU A 34 1.17 13.11 10.26
C LEU A 34 -0.22 12.82 9.66
N SER A 35 -0.47 13.29 8.44
CA SER A 35 -1.72 13.10 7.70
C SER A 35 -1.56 12.10 6.56
N TYR A 36 -2.68 11.54 6.10
CA TYR A 36 -2.69 10.78 4.85
C TYR A 36 -2.23 11.64 3.67
N TYR A 37 -1.58 11.02 2.69
CA TYR A 37 -1.15 11.63 1.44
C TYR A 37 -1.36 10.68 0.27
N GLY A 38 -1.07 11.14 -0.94
CA GLY A 38 -1.29 10.41 -2.19
C GLY A 38 -2.43 11.03 -2.99
N THR A 39 -2.79 10.39 -4.09
CA THR A 39 -3.89 10.82 -4.96
C THR A 39 -4.82 9.65 -5.29
N GLY A 40 -5.95 9.94 -5.92
CA GLY A 40 -6.91 8.93 -6.40
C GLY A 40 -6.36 7.94 -7.43
N HIS A 41 -5.14 8.17 -7.96
CA HIS A 41 -4.45 7.21 -8.83
C HIS A 41 -3.63 6.16 -8.04
N THR A 42 -3.64 6.21 -6.71
CA THR A 42 -3.12 5.13 -5.85
C THR A 42 -4.03 3.92 -5.98
N PHE A 43 -3.47 2.72 -6.06
CA PHE A 43 -4.24 1.48 -6.08
C PHE A 43 -3.51 0.34 -5.37
N LEU A 44 -4.28 -0.66 -4.92
CA LEU A 44 -3.76 -1.93 -4.43
C LEU A 44 -3.88 -2.98 -5.53
N PHE A 45 -3.05 -4.03 -5.47
CA PHE A 45 -3.19 -5.18 -6.34
C PHE A 45 -2.86 -6.49 -5.62
N SER A 46 -3.41 -7.60 -6.10
CA SER A 46 -3.05 -8.95 -5.69
C SER A 46 -3.07 -9.89 -6.91
N PHE A 47 -2.21 -10.90 -6.92
CA PHE A 47 -2.17 -11.93 -7.96
C PHE A 47 -3.00 -13.19 -7.63
N SER A 48 -3.76 -13.20 -6.52
CA SER A 48 -4.56 -14.34 -6.07
C SER A 48 -6.07 -14.07 -6.24
N PRO A 49 -6.85 -14.96 -6.90
CA PRO A 49 -6.43 -16.13 -7.69
C PRO A 49 -5.87 -15.76 -9.09
N GLN A 50 -6.05 -14.53 -9.50
CA GLN A 50 -5.47 -13.90 -10.70
C GLN A 50 -5.15 -12.43 -10.36
N LEU A 51 -4.54 -11.69 -11.28
CA LEU A 51 -4.33 -10.26 -11.08
C LEU A 51 -5.67 -9.53 -10.83
N GLN A 52 -5.79 -8.92 -9.67
CA GLN A 52 -6.85 -7.99 -9.27
C GLN A 52 -6.24 -6.64 -8.96
N VAL A 53 -6.91 -5.57 -9.40
CA VAL A 53 -6.49 -4.19 -9.15
C VAL A 53 -7.64 -3.46 -8.47
N TYR A 54 -7.37 -2.91 -7.30
CA TYR A 54 -8.33 -2.22 -6.43
C TYR A 54 -8.07 -0.72 -6.47
N GLU A 55 -8.80 -0.04 -7.34
CA GLU A 55 -8.76 1.41 -7.50
C GLU A 55 -9.59 2.14 -6.44
N TRP A 56 -9.32 3.44 -6.29
CA TRP A 56 -10.04 4.31 -5.36
C TRP A 56 -11.56 4.31 -5.57
N LYS A 57 -12.33 4.24 -4.48
CA LYS A 57 -13.81 4.19 -4.48
C LYS A 57 -14.50 5.51 -4.13
N PHE A 58 -13.78 6.63 -4.12
CA PHE A 58 -14.32 7.97 -3.81
C PHE A 58 -14.94 8.13 -2.41
N SER A 59 -14.72 7.16 -1.52
CA SER A 59 -15.29 7.14 -0.15
C SER A 59 -14.56 8.07 0.81
N ASN A 60 -13.23 8.18 0.69
CA ASN A 60 -12.35 9.03 1.48
C ASN A 60 -11.04 9.30 0.71
N SER A 61 -10.08 10.02 1.31
CA SER A 61 -8.75 10.27 0.70
C SER A 61 -7.61 9.71 1.55
N PHE A 62 -7.83 8.58 2.21
CA PHE A 62 -6.89 7.93 3.12
C PHE A 62 -5.95 6.98 2.38
N PHE A 63 -5.24 7.49 1.36
CA PHE A 63 -4.49 6.65 0.42
C PHE A 63 -3.23 6.03 1.00
N VAL A 64 -2.33 6.85 1.58
CA VAL A 64 -1.07 6.37 2.15
C VAL A 64 -0.79 7.08 3.45
N LYS A 65 -0.26 6.34 4.44
CA LYS A 65 0.23 6.89 5.71
C LYS A 65 1.56 6.23 6.06
N GLY A 66 2.60 7.05 6.18
CA GLY A 66 3.89 6.62 6.72
C GLY A 66 4.05 7.12 8.16
N SER A 67 4.49 6.25 9.04
CA SER A 67 4.86 6.49 10.43
C SER A 67 6.29 5.98 10.65
N PRO A 68 7.00 6.39 11.73
CA PRO A 68 8.22 5.70 12.13
C PRO A 68 8.03 4.20 12.36
N ASP A 69 6.83 3.80 12.78
CA ASP A 69 6.53 2.42 13.19
C ASP A 69 5.86 1.57 12.08
N TYR A 70 5.42 2.20 10.98
CA TYR A 70 4.75 1.47 9.89
C TYR A 70 4.62 2.26 8.59
N LEU A 71 4.39 1.54 7.50
CA LEU A 71 3.89 2.06 6.24
C LEU A 71 2.53 1.43 5.93
N ALA A 72 1.54 2.24 5.56
CA ALA A 72 0.20 1.76 5.24
C ALA A 72 -0.38 2.38 3.96
N PHE A 73 -1.16 1.59 3.23
CA PHE A 73 -1.91 1.96 2.04
C PHE A 73 -3.40 1.62 2.23
N GLY A 74 -4.26 2.60 2.00
CA GLY A 74 -5.71 2.50 2.11
C GLY A 74 -6.16 2.47 3.56
N GLY A 75 -7.06 3.38 3.94
CA GLY A 75 -7.60 3.47 5.28
C GLY A 75 -9.13 3.47 5.31
N GLY A 76 -9.69 3.68 6.49
CA GLY A 76 -11.14 3.65 6.71
C GLY A 76 -11.52 2.54 7.70
N GLY A 77 -12.56 2.78 8.51
CA GLY A 77 -13.00 1.85 9.54
C GLY A 77 -11.96 1.47 10.62
N GLY A 78 -10.82 2.17 10.70
CA GLY A 78 -9.73 1.85 11.63
C GLY A 78 -8.76 0.76 11.16
N LEU A 79 -8.92 0.24 9.94
CA LEU A 79 -8.07 -0.80 9.35
C LEU A 79 -7.31 -0.25 8.14
N PHE A 80 -6.37 -1.06 7.62
CA PHE A 80 -5.60 -0.72 6.43
C PHE A 80 -5.72 -1.78 5.33
N GLY A 81 -5.77 -1.31 4.08
CA GLY A 81 -5.74 -2.19 2.90
C GLY A 81 -4.47 -3.03 2.85
N LEU A 82 -3.35 -2.38 3.13
CA LEU A 82 -2.03 -2.97 3.30
C LEU A 82 -1.28 -2.20 4.38
N TRP A 83 -0.70 -2.90 5.34
CA TRP A 83 0.10 -2.35 6.43
C TRP A 83 1.37 -3.18 6.57
N LEU A 84 2.50 -2.52 6.80
CA LEU A 84 3.82 -3.13 6.99
C LEU A 84 4.47 -2.53 8.24
N ASP A 85 5.08 -3.38 9.06
CA ASP A 85 5.82 -2.93 10.24
C ASP A 85 7.13 -2.22 9.89
N ASP A 86 7.75 -1.57 10.87
CA ASP A 86 9.04 -0.90 10.75
C ASP A 86 10.20 -1.87 10.47
N GLY A 87 10.07 -3.12 10.92
CA GLY A 87 11.01 -4.20 10.64
C GLY A 87 10.95 -4.73 9.20
N LEU A 88 9.89 -4.40 8.45
CA LEU A 88 9.56 -5.00 7.14
C LEU A 88 9.57 -6.54 7.19
N ILE A 89 9.10 -7.11 8.30
CA ILE A 89 9.00 -8.55 8.54
C ILE A 89 7.52 -8.96 8.58
N HIS A 90 6.68 -8.17 9.23
CA HIS A 90 5.26 -8.45 9.39
C HIS A 90 4.44 -7.48 8.57
N GLY A 91 3.38 -8.01 7.98
CA GLY A 91 2.37 -7.18 7.36
C GLY A 91 0.97 -7.67 7.66
N ARG A 92 0.03 -6.78 7.38
CA ARG A 92 -1.40 -7.04 7.51
C ARG A 92 -2.14 -6.48 6.30
N SER A 93 -3.08 -7.24 5.76
CA SER A 93 -3.99 -6.79 4.72
C SER A 93 -5.43 -7.04 5.13
N GLN A 94 -6.25 -6.01 5.06
CA GLN A 94 -7.67 -6.09 5.41
C GLN A 94 -8.49 -5.30 4.41
N ARG A 95 -9.81 -5.53 4.40
CA ARG A 95 -10.72 -4.68 3.63
C ARG A 95 -10.72 -3.27 4.20
N CYS A 96 -10.56 -2.26 3.33
CA CYS A 96 -10.61 -0.85 3.71
C CYS A 96 -11.62 -0.08 2.86
N ASP A 97 -12.13 1.05 3.40
CA ASP A 97 -13.12 1.87 2.71
C ASP A 97 -12.54 2.54 1.45
N THR A 98 -11.25 2.92 1.47
CA THR A 98 -10.61 3.68 0.37
C THR A 98 -10.66 2.92 -0.96
N PHE A 99 -10.38 1.62 -0.93
CA PHE A 99 -10.22 0.79 -2.15
C PHE A 99 -11.27 -0.31 -2.28
N ASP A 100 -12.00 -0.61 -1.20
CA ASP A 100 -12.93 -1.74 -1.13
C ASP A 100 -12.28 -3.06 -1.57
N ASN A 101 -11.05 -3.27 -1.14
CA ASN A 101 -10.25 -4.45 -1.48
C ASN A 101 -10.63 -5.67 -0.63
N ASP A 102 -10.41 -6.86 -1.18
CA ASP A 102 -10.31 -8.07 -0.38
C ASP A 102 -8.94 -8.13 0.32
N VAL A 103 -8.75 -9.11 1.22
CA VAL A 103 -7.43 -9.42 1.76
C VAL A 103 -6.49 -9.77 0.60
N LEU A 104 -5.39 -9.03 0.48
CA LEU A 104 -4.48 -9.14 -0.66
C LEU A 104 -3.55 -10.36 -0.57
N SER A 105 -3.25 -10.78 0.66
CA SER A 105 -2.32 -11.84 1.06
C SER A 105 -3.02 -13.17 1.30
N SER A 106 -2.24 -14.19 1.69
CA SER A 106 -2.77 -15.51 2.05
C SER A 106 -3.71 -15.54 3.25
N SER A 107 -3.57 -14.56 4.15
CA SER A 107 -4.39 -14.34 5.35
C SER A 107 -4.29 -12.87 5.77
N ASP A 108 -5.13 -12.42 6.71
CA ASP A 108 -5.09 -11.05 7.24
C ASP A 108 -3.67 -10.66 7.67
N ASP A 109 -3.00 -11.49 8.47
CA ASP A 109 -1.60 -11.33 8.84
C ASP A 109 -0.70 -12.17 7.92
N PHE A 110 0.47 -11.64 7.57
CA PHE A 110 1.45 -12.34 6.74
C PHE A 110 2.89 -12.00 7.15
N LEU A 111 3.81 -12.90 6.81
CA LEU A 111 5.25 -12.65 6.89
C LEU A 111 5.77 -12.26 5.50
N ILE A 112 6.62 -11.25 5.46
CA ILE A 112 7.24 -10.75 4.24
C ILE A 112 8.45 -11.65 3.94
N ASN A 113 8.42 -12.34 2.81
CA ASN A 113 9.57 -13.10 2.31
C ASN A 113 10.45 -12.24 1.41
N ASP A 114 9.82 -11.50 0.48
CA ASP A 114 10.49 -10.54 -0.40
C ASP A 114 9.71 -9.23 -0.44
N LEU A 115 10.42 -8.10 -0.45
CA LEU A 115 9.84 -6.76 -0.64
C LEU A 115 10.71 -5.97 -1.61
N GLU A 116 10.08 -5.44 -2.66
CA GLU A 116 10.72 -4.59 -3.65
C GLU A 116 9.95 -3.28 -3.78
N VAL A 117 10.67 -2.16 -3.91
CA VAL A 117 10.09 -0.85 -4.18
C VAL A 117 10.76 -0.26 -5.39
N TRP A 118 9.98 -0.07 -6.45
CA TRP A 118 10.46 0.45 -7.74
C TRP A 118 10.03 1.90 -7.90
N ALA A 119 11.00 2.80 -8.10
CA ALA A 119 10.72 4.18 -8.48
C ALA A 119 10.52 4.27 -10.00
N ILE A 120 9.49 5.01 -10.41
CA ILE A 120 9.14 5.26 -11.80
C ILE A 120 9.15 6.78 -12.01
N SER A 121 9.97 7.24 -12.94
CA SER A 121 10.23 8.65 -13.26
C SER A 121 10.05 8.94 -14.74
#